data_AF-A0A1I8B8G7-F1
#
_entry.id   AF-A0A1I8B8G7-F1
#
_cell.length_a   1.000
_cell.length_b   1.000
_cell.length_c   1.000
_cell.angle_alpha   90.00
_cell.angle_beta   90.00
_cell.angle_gamma   90.00
#
_symmetry.space_group_name_H-M   'P 1'
#
loop_
_entity.id
_entity.type
_entity.pdbx_description
1 polymer ?
#
loop_
_entity_poly.entity_id
_entity_poly.type
_entity_poly.pdbx_seq_one_letter_code
_entity_poly.pdbx_strand_id
1 'polypeptide(L)'
;WNKALEMEQIHSGSYLLYKHLNGNDSNKQNNDSFTLIIYGSIGNSENEIKIEMFVKVIEPSELLKIHHFPQELSIVSGGTLQLNSNYISASHSKLSDSSIYFNIIQYPQNGIRIILKEDIKTHLTTSPSLPSFSSLVNFTQKQINEGSIWLEHAPINEKQSWDIIGIKLEVVGNDGKILDSGNYLMNF
;
A
#
# COMPACT_ATOMS: atom_id res chain seq x y z
N TRP A 1 10.83 13.73 -18.04
CA TRP A 1 10.19 12.48 -18.49
C TRP A 1 8.74 12.83 -18.77
N ASN A 2 8.30 12.82 -20.04
CA ASN A 2 6.93 13.16 -20.41
C ASN A 2 6.28 11.88 -20.95
N LYS A 3 5.62 11.12 -20.07
CA LYS A 3 4.79 9.98 -20.48
C LYS A 3 3.34 10.43 -20.40
N ALA A 4 2.67 10.49 -21.55
CA ALA A 4 1.23 10.68 -21.58
C ALA A 4 0.57 9.41 -21.01
N LEU A 5 -0.38 9.62 -20.09
CA LEU A 5 -1.16 8.55 -19.49
C LEU A 5 -2.63 8.75 -19.86
N GLU A 6 -3.30 7.68 -20.26
CA GLU A 6 -4.74 7.66 -20.46
C GLU A 6 -5.49 7.72 -19.12
N MET A 7 -6.74 8.19 -19.12
CA MET A 7 -7.55 8.28 -17.89
C MET A 7 -7.68 6.94 -17.16
N GLU A 8 -7.81 5.85 -17.90
CA GLU A 8 -7.86 4.49 -17.34
C GLU A 8 -6.56 4.12 -16.61
N GLN A 9 -5.41 4.55 -17.15
CA GLN A 9 -4.09 4.32 -16.55
C GLN A 9 -3.93 5.14 -15.27
N ILE A 10 -4.42 6.38 -15.24
CA ILE A 10 -4.42 7.21 -14.02
C ILE A 10 -5.36 6.61 -12.96
N HIS A 11 -6.58 6.23 -13.35
CA HIS A 11 -7.58 5.65 -12.44
C HIS A 11 -7.12 4.34 -11.80
N SER A 12 -6.33 3.52 -12.50
CA SER A 12 -5.79 2.29 -11.92
C SER A 12 -4.78 2.52 -10.79
N GLY A 13 -4.25 3.74 -10.64
CA GLY A 13 -3.17 4.05 -9.68
C GLY A 13 -1.85 3.32 -9.96
N SER A 14 -1.78 2.48 -10.99
CA SER A 14 -0.66 1.54 -11.24
C SER A 14 0.45 2.14 -12.12
N TYR A 15 0.21 3.31 -12.73
CA TYR A 15 1.08 3.88 -13.76
C TYR A 15 1.84 5.13 -13.32
N LEU A 16 1.57 5.64 -12.12
CA LEU A 16 2.24 6.82 -11.58
C LEU A 16 2.84 6.51 -10.22
N LEU A 17 4.14 6.23 -10.20
CA LEU A 17 4.93 6.15 -8.98
C LEU A 17 5.78 7.42 -8.85
N TYR A 18 5.55 8.17 -7.78
CA TYR A 18 6.46 9.24 -7.40
C TYR A 18 7.53 8.69 -6.45
N LYS A 19 8.80 8.98 -6.74
CA LYS A 19 9.94 8.63 -5.89
C LYS A 19 10.67 9.91 -5.50
N HIS A 20 10.72 10.18 -4.21
CA HIS A 20 11.55 11.26 -3.66
C HIS A 20 13.03 10.94 -3.91
N LEU A 21 13.75 11.80 -4.62
CA LEU A 21 15.13 11.54 -5.04
C LEU A 21 16.17 11.97 -3.99
N ASN A 22 15.79 12.75 -2.97
CA ASN A 22 16.72 13.39 -2.02
C ASN A 22 16.77 12.74 -0.62
N GLY A 23 16.38 11.48 -0.48
CA GLY A 23 16.28 10.79 0.82
C GLY A 23 17.59 10.55 1.61
N ASN A 24 18.74 11.06 1.15
CA ASN A 24 20.04 10.90 1.82
C ASN A 24 20.53 12.15 2.55
N ASP A 25 19.86 13.30 2.41
CA ASP A 25 20.29 14.55 3.06
C ASP A 25 19.33 14.86 4.23
N SER A 26 19.61 14.26 5.39
CA SER A 26 18.79 14.32 6.62
C SER A 26 18.60 15.73 7.21
N ASN A 27 19.15 16.77 6.58
CA ASN A 27 19.08 18.15 7.03
C ASN A 27 18.19 19.04 6.16
N LYS A 28 17.52 18.49 5.15
CA LYS A 28 16.57 19.26 4.34
C LYS A 28 15.28 18.48 4.15
N GLN A 29 14.25 18.91 4.87
CA GLN A 29 12.84 18.63 4.55
C GLN A 29 12.51 19.27 3.20
N ASN A 30 13.00 18.67 2.12
CA ASN A 30 12.69 19.11 0.77
C ASN A 30 11.32 18.53 0.44
N ASN A 31 10.30 19.37 0.56
CA ASN A 31 9.04 19.09 -0.11
C ASN A 31 9.33 19.06 -1.62
N ASP A 32 8.85 18.02 -2.30
CA ASP A 32 8.92 17.96 -3.75
C ASP A 32 7.58 18.46 -4.31
N SER A 33 7.58 18.85 -5.56
CA SER A 33 6.35 19.07 -6.32
C SER A 33 6.47 18.46 -7.70
N PHE A 34 5.35 18.07 -8.25
CA PHE A 34 5.24 17.68 -9.65
C PHE A 34 3.99 18.31 -10.26
N THR A 35 4.01 18.56 -11.56
CA THR A 35 2.87 19.11 -12.28
C THR A 35 2.24 18.03 -13.14
N LEU A 36 0.94 17.81 -12.96
CA LEU A 36 0.14 17.05 -13.91
C LEU A 36 -0.40 18.01 -14.97
N ILE A 37 -0.17 17.68 -16.24
CA ILE A 37 -0.73 18.43 -17.37
C ILE A 37 -1.79 17.54 -18.01
N ILE A 38 -3.03 18.01 -17.99
CA ILE A 38 -4.17 17.32 -18.58
C ILE A 38 -4.49 17.97 -19.92
N TYR A 39 -4.51 17.16 -20.97
CA TYR A 39 -4.88 17.59 -22.31
C TYR A 39 -6.34 17.22 -22.60
N GLY A 40 -7.08 18.14 -23.22
CA GLY A 40 -8.41 17.81 -23.75
C GLY A 40 -8.34 16.76 -24.87
N SER A 41 -9.44 16.05 -25.09
CA SER A 41 -9.58 14.95 -26.08
C SER A 41 -9.44 15.38 -27.55
N ILE A 42 -9.29 16.67 -27.82
CA ILE A 42 -9.07 17.23 -29.16
C ILE A 42 -7.66 17.82 -29.14
N GLY A 43 -6.77 17.28 -29.96
CA GLY A 43 -5.30 17.46 -29.96
C GLY A 43 -4.75 18.87 -30.17
N ASN A 44 -5.43 19.90 -29.71
CA ASN A 44 -4.89 21.23 -29.52
C ASN A 44 -4.25 21.32 -28.13
N SER A 45 -2.93 21.43 -28.10
CA SER A 45 -2.12 21.76 -26.93
C SER A 45 -2.47 23.11 -26.27
N GLU A 46 -3.44 23.85 -26.82
CA GLU A 46 -3.90 25.15 -26.31
C GLU A 46 -4.88 25.01 -25.14
N ASN A 47 -5.53 23.85 -24.97
CA ASN A 47 -6.44 23.58 -23.86
C ASN A 47 -5.80 22.60 -22.86
N GLU A 48 -4.77 23.08 -22.15
CA GLU A 48 -4.13 22.34 -21.06
C GLU A 48 -4.60 22.82 -19.68
N ILE A 49 -4.89 21.88 -18.79
CA ILE A 49 -5.07 22.14 -17.35
C ILE A 49 -3.79 21.69 -16.65
N LYS A 50 -3.14 22.63 -15.95
CA LYS A 50 -1.97 22.34 -15.11
C LYS A 50 -2.41 22.23 -13.65
N ILE A 51 -2.16 21.09 -13.05
CA ILE A 51 -2.40 20.85 -11.62
C ILE A 51 -1.04 20.68 -10.96
N GLU A 52 -0.71 21.61 -10.07
CA GLU A 52 0.49 21.51 -9.24
C GLU A 52 0.20 20.62 -8.02
N MET A 53 0.98 19.56 -7.88
CA MET A 53 0.90 18.60 -6.78
C MET A 53 2.09 18.82 -5.86
N PHE A 54 1.81 19.08 -4.58
CA PHE A 54 2.83 19.22 -3.55
C PHE A 54 2.96 17.90 -2.78
N VAL A 55 4.18 17.38 -2.71
CA VAL A 55 4.52 16.19 -1.92
C VAL A 55 5.23 16.65 -0.66
N LYS A 56 4.51 16.59 0.45
CA LYS A 56 5.10 16.81 1.78
C LYS A 56 5.73 15.51 2.25
N VAL A 57 7.06 15.50 2.37
CA VAL A 57 7.77 14.40 3.04
C VAL A 57 7.62 14.59 4.54
N ILE A 58 6.89 13.69 5.19
CA ILE A 58 6.72 13.69 6.64
C ILE A 58 7.79 12.74 7.19
N GLU A 59 8.73 13.27 7.95
CA GLU A 59 9.66 12.44 8.70
C GLU A 59 8.86 11.66 9.76
N PRO A 60 9.09 10.33 9.89
CA PRO A 60 8.48 9.55 10.97
C PRO A 60 8.79 10.21 12.31
N SER A 61 7.83 10.25 13.24
CA SER A 61 8.15 10.76 14.58
C SER A 61 9.30 9.96 15.18
N GLU A 62 10.08 10.55 16.09
CA GLU A 62 11.12 9.81 16.82
C GLU A 62 10.57 8.56 17.55
N LEU A 63 9.25 8.55 17.79
CA LEU A 63 8.58 7.48 18.49
C LEU A 63 8.17 6.34 17.57
N LEU A 64 7.74 6.59 16.33
CA LEU A 64 7.39 5.57 15.33
C LEU A 64 8.58 5.28 14.41
N LYS A 65 9.04 4.04 14.42
CA LYS A 65 10.10 3.55 13.54
C LYS A 65 9.58 2.49 12.61
N ILE A 66 9.85 2.63 11.33
CA ILE A 66 9.60 1.59 10.32
C ILE A 66 10.94 0.91 10.05
N HIS A 67 11.00 -0.38 10.34
CA HIS A 67 12.20 -1.19 10.18
C HIS A 67 12.23 -1.83 8.80
N HIS A 68 11.09 -2.40 8.37
CA HIS A 68 10.95 -3.04 7.07
C HIS A 68 9.61 -2.68 6.45
N PHE A 69 9.65 -2.25 5.19
CA PHE A 69 8.48 -2.08 4.34
C PHE A 69 8.95 -2.19 2.87
N PRO A 70 8.78 -3.35 2.20
CA PRO A 70 9.28 -3.54 0.86
C PRO A 70 8.53 -2.64 -0.10
N GLN A 71 9.27 -2.07 -1.06
CA GLN A 71 8.66 -1.39 -2.20
C GLN A 71 8.06 -2.37 -3.19
N GLU A 72 8.58 -3.61 -3.22
CA GLU A 72 8.18 -4.67 -4.15
C GLU A 72 8.14 -6.00 -3.42
N LEU A 73 7.10 -6.80 -3.67
CA LEU A 73 6.93 -8.11 -3.07
C LEU A 73 6.36 -9.10 -4.09
N SER A 74 7.08 -10.18 -4.37
CA SER A 74 6.65 -11.17 -5.36
C SER A 74 5.85 -12.31 -4.74
N ILE A 75 4.74 -12.67 -5.39
CA ILE A 75 3.91 -13.84 -5.04
C ILE A 75 3.67 -14.70 -6.29
N VAL A 76 3.65 -16.02 -6.10
CA VAL A 76 3.41 -16.96 -7.21
C VAL A 76 1.94 -16.89 -7.62
N SER A 77 1.66 -16.98 -8.93
CA SER A 77 0.29 -17.11 -9.47
C SER A 77 -0.46 -18.28 -8.84
N GLY A 78 -1.67 -18.03 -8.30
CA GLY A 78 -2.45 -19.02 -7.55
C GLY A 78 -1.86 -19.39 -6.18
N GLY A 79 -0.81 -18.70 -5.75
CA GLY A 79 -0.09 -18.95 -4.51
C GLY A 79 -0.55 -18.04 -3.37
N THR A 80 -0.02 -18.34 -2.19
CA THR A 80 -0.17 -17.53 -0.98
C THR A 80 1.19 -17.19 -0.39
N LEU A 81 1.28 -16.03 0.25
CA LEU A 81 2.45 -15.59 0.99
C LEU A 81 2.04 -15.11 2.37
N GLN A 82 2.68 -15.63 3.41
CA GLN A 82 2.49 -15.15 4.77
C GLN A 82 3.25 -13.84 4.97
N LEU A 83 2.55 -12.78 5.36
CA LEU A 83 3.19 -11.55 5.82
C LEU A 83 3.73 -11.76 7.24
N ASN A 84 5.00 -11.43 7.43
CA ASN A 84 5.69 -11.49 8.71
C ASN A 84 6.63 -10.29 8.86
N SER A 85 7.27 -10.18 10.04
CA SER A 85 8.10 -9.05 10.42
C SER A 85 9.32 -8.81 9.52
N ASN A 86 9.76 -9.82 8.75
CA ASN A 86 10.85 -9.68 7.77
C ASN A 86 10.41 -8.89 6.53
N TYR A 87 9.12 -8.93 6.20
CA TYR A 87 8.54 -8.11 5.13
C TYR A 87 8.09 -6.77 5.70
N ILE A 88 7.19 -6.78 6.68
CA ILE A 88 6.59 -5.55 7.20
C ILE A 88 6.81 -5.49 8.71
N SER A 89 7.56 -4.48 9.17
CA SER A 89 7.71 -4.21 10.58
C SER A 89 7.86 -2.73 10.90
N ALA A 90 7.07 -2.31 11.88
CA ALA A 90 7.14 -1.02 12.52
C ALA A 90 7.07 -1.19 14.05
N SER A 91 7.57 -0.20 14.79
CA SER A 91 7.55 -0.19 16.25
C SER A 91 7.30 1.21 16.78
N HIS A 92 6.67 1.32 17.93
CA HIS A 92 6.50 2.59 18.63
C HIS A 92 7.16 2.53 20.02
N SER A 93 8.00 3.50 20.36
CA SER A 93 8.82 3.47 21.59
C SER A 93 8.02 3.39 22.91
N LYS A 94 6.74 3.79 22.88
CA LYS A 94 5.87 3.85 24.09
C LYS A 94 4.61 2.99 24.01
N LEU A 95 4.31 2.40 22.84
CA LEU A 95 3.04 1.69 22.61
C LEU A 95 3.31 0.29 22.09
N SER A 96 2.38 -0.62 22.35
CA SER A 96 2.50 -2.02 21.94
C SER A 96 2.28 -2.20 20.44
N ASP A 97 2.71 -3.35 19.91
CA ASP A 97 2.44 -3.75 18.52
C ASP A 97 0.93 -3.84 18.19
N SER A 98 0.06 -3.92 19.19
CA SER A 98 -1.40 -3.90 18.98
C SER A 98 -1.94 -2.49 18.71
N SER A 99 -1.14 -1.47 18.99
CA SER A 99 -1.49 -0.05 18.79
C SER A 99 -1.05 0.48 17.43
N ILE A 100 -0.34 -0.32 16.64
CA ILE A 100 0.15 0.04 15.31
C ILE A 100 -0.74 -0.65 14.28
N TYR A 101 -1.50 0.14 13.54
CA TYR A 101 -2.47 -0.32 12.55
C TYR A 101 -1.95 -0.07 11.13
N PHE A 102 -2.17 -1.02 10.26
CA PHE A 102 -1.96 -0.99 8.82
C PHE A 102 -3.33 -1.00 8.17
N ASN A 103 -3.79 0.16 7.71
CA ASN A 103 -5.07 0.32 7.04
C ASN A 103 -4.87 0.28 5.53
N ILE A 104 -5.64 -0.54 4.81
CA ILE A 104 -5.57 -0.58 3.35
C ILE A 104 -6.37 0.61 2.80
N ILE A 105 -5.65 1.53 2.15
CA ILE A 105 -6.21 2.77 1.56
C ILE A 105 -6.28 2.71 0.04
N GLN A 106 -5.56 1.78 -0.59
CA GLN A 106 -5.71 1.44 -2.00
C GLN A 106 -5.68 -0.08 -2.12
N TYR A 107 -6.79 -0.63 -2.59
CA TYR A 107 -6.93 -2.07 -2.78
C TYR A 107 -6.23 -2.52 -4.07
N PRO A 108 -5.64 -3.72 -4.05
CA PRO A 108 -5.14 -4.35 -5.26
C PRO A 108 -6.25 -4.54 -6.30
N GLN A 109 -5.93 -4.38 -7.58
CA GLN A 109 -6.87 -4.48 -8.71
C GLN A 109 -6.63 -5.73 -9.58
N ASN A 110 -5.48 -6.36 -9.48
CA ASN A 110 -5.02 -7.43 -10.38
C ASN A 110 -4.93 -8.80 -9.69
N GLY A 111 -5.85 -9.05 -8.75
CA GLY A 111 -6.05 -10.39 -8.19
C GLY A 111 -5.28 -10.67 -6.91
N ILE A 112 -4.54 -9.71 -6.36
CA ILE A 112 -3.98 -9.83 -5.01
C ILE A 112 -5.11 -9.61 -3.99
N ARG A 113 -5.05 -10.36 -2.88
CA ARG A 113 -5.98 -10.27 -1.76
C ARG A 113 -5.20 -10.33 -0.46
N ILE A 114 -5.62 -9.54 0.53
CA ILE A 114 -5.09 -9.60 1.90
C ILE A 114 -6.13 -10.31 2.78
N ILE A 115 -5.74 -11.40 3.44
CA ILE A 115 -6.62 -12.27 4.21
C ILE A 115 -6.07 -12.51 5.63
N LEU A 116 -6.97 -12.73 6.58
CA LEU A 116 -6.62 -13.16 7.93
C LEU A 116 -6.56 -14.70 7.98
N LYS A 117 -5.66 -15.26 8.78
CA LYS A 117 -5.44 -16.71 8.92
C LYS A 117 -6.71 -17.48 9.30
N GLU A 118 -7.64 -16.85 10.00
CA GLU A 118 -8.93 -17.44 10.35
C GLU A 118 -9.78 -17.75 9.10
N ASP A 119 -9.64 -16.94 8.05
CA ASP A 119 -10.32 -17.08 6.76
C ASP A 119 -9.71 -18.21 5.90
N ILE A 120 -8.49 -18.67 6.20
CA ILE A 120 -7.81 -19.76 5.47
C ILE A 120 -8.40 -21.12 5.84
N LYS A 121 -8.80 -21.30 7.11
CA LYS A 121 -9.29 -22.59 7.60
C LYS A 121 -10.67 -22.96 7.04
N THR A 122 -11.53 -21.97 6.80
CA THR A 122 -12.85 -22.18 6.19
C THR A 122 -12.76 -22.54 4.69
N HIS A 123 -11.63 -22.27 4.05
CA HIS A 123 -11.40 -22.51 2.64
C HIS A 123 -10.92 -23.94 2.31
N LEU A 124 -10.46 -24.69 3.33
CA LEU A 124 -9.82 -26.00 3.17
C LEU A 124 -10.70 -27.20 3.60
N THR A 125 -11.84 -26.97 4.24
CA THR A 125 -12.62 -28.05 4.88
C THR A 125 -14.06 -28.22 4.42
N THR A 126 -14.56 -27.46 3.44
CA THR A 126 -15.96 -27.60 2.97
C THR A 126 -16.08 -27.46 1.46
N SER A 127 -16.82 -28.39 0.85
CA SER A 127 -17.37 -28.37 -0.52
C SER A 127 -17.80 -26.98 -1.02
N PRO A 128 -17.87 -26.75 -2.36
CA PRO A 128 -17.71 -25.46 -3.02
C PRO A 128 -18.94 -24.56 -2.85
N SER A 129 -19.16 -24.04 -1.65
CA SER A 129 -19.91 -22.80 -1.46
C SER A 129 -18.91 -21.66 -1.50
N LEU A 130 -19.12 -20.72 -2.43
CA LEU A 130 -18.32 -19.52 -2.65
C LEU A 130 -17.88 -18.92 -1.30
N PRO A 131 -16.57 -18.77 -1.05
CA PRO A 131 -16.10 -18.17 0.18
C PRO A 131 -16.68 -16.76 0.27
N SER A 132 -17.28 -16.42 1.41
CA SER A 132 -17.58 -15.04 1.74
C SER A 132 -16.26 -14.39 2.14
N PHE A 133 -15.48 -13.97 1.14
CA PHE A 133 -14.18 -13.34 1.31
C PHE A 133 -14.37 -11.95 1.95
N SER A 134 -14.19 -11.82 3.26
CA SER A 134 -14.10 -10.51 3.88
C SER A 134 -12.73 -9.91 3.56
N SER A 135 -12.68 -8.98 2.60
CA SER A 135 -11.49 -8.17 2.37
C SER A 135 -11.10 -7.49 3.68
N LEU A 136 -9.94 -7.88 4.22
CA LEU A 136 -9.42 -7.25 5.43
C LEU A 136 -9.20 -5.77 5.14
N VAL A 137 -9.73 -4.88 5.98
CA VAL A 137 -9.60 -3.41 5.80
C VAL A 137 -8.40 -2.88 6.58
N ASN A 138 -8.08 -3.51 7.71
CA ASN A 138 -6.92 -3.16 8.53
C ASN A 138 -6.38 -4.37 9.31
N PHE A 139 -5.12 -4.29 9.70
CA PHE A 139 -4.45 -5.26 10.58
C PHE A 139 -3.40 -4.57 11.44
N THR A 140 -2.93 -5.24 12.48
CA THR A 140 -1.97 -4.69 13.45
C THR A 140 -0.57 -5.27 13.29
N GLN A 141 0.45 -4.57 13.79
CA GLN A 141 1.81 -5.13 13.87
C GLN A 141 1.83 -6.45 14.66
N LYS A 142 1.01 -6.57 15.71
CA LYS A 142 0.85 -7.81 16.47
C LYS A 142 0.40 -8.97 15.58
N GLN A 143 -0.61 -8.77 14.73
CA GLN A 143 -1.11 -9.82 13.83
C GLN A 143 -0.07 -10.22 12.77
N ILE A 144 0.77 -9.29 12.30
CA ILE A 144 1.91 -9.61 11.43
C ILE A 144 2.94 -10.46 12.18
N ASN A 145 3.28 -10.07 13.40
CA ASN A 145 4.24 -10.79 14.24
C ASN A 145 3.76 -12.21 14.59
N GLU A 146 2.44 -12.40 14.72
CA GLU A 146 1.79 -13.70 14.94
C GLU A 146 1.66 -14.54 13.65
N GLY A 147 2.01 -13.99 12.49
CA GLY A 147 1.86 -14.65 11.19
C GLY A 147 0.40 -14.88 10.80
N SER A 148 -0.49 -13.98 11.24
CA SER A 148 -1.92 -14.08 10.99
C SER A 148 -2.34 -13.44 9.67
N ILE A 149 -1.48 -12.67 9.01
CA ILE A 149 -1.81 -11.97 7.76
C ILE A 149 -1.19 -12.72 6.57
N TRP A 150 -2.00 -12.91 5.54
CA TRP A 150 -1.59 -13.58 4.31
C TRP A 150 -1.99 -12.76 3.09
N LEU A 151 -1.19 -12.89 2.06
CA LEU A 151 -1.47 -12.43 0.72
C LEU A 151 -1.83 -13.66 -0.11
N GLU A 152 -2.89 -13.55 -0.89
CA GLU A 152 -3.29 -14.55 -1.87
C GLU A 152 -3.30 -13.89 -3.24
N HIS A 153 -2.86 -14.63 -4.25
CA HIS A 153 -2.96 -14.19 -5.63
C HIS A 153 -3.85 -15.13 -6.42
N ALA A 154 -4.87 -14.59 -7.06
CA ALA A 154 -5.73 -15.36 -7.96
C ALA A 154 -4.89 -15.96 -9.11
N PRO A 155 -5.17 -17.20 -9.56
CA PRO A 155 -4.51 -17.76 -10.74
C PRO A 155 -4.75 -16.89 -11.97
N ILE A 156 -3.69 -16.35 -12.55
CA ILE A 156 -3.75 -15.56 -13.78
C ILE A 156 -3.55 -16.45 -15.01
N ASN A 157 -4.44 -16.33 -16.00
CA ASN A 157 -4.32 -17.03 -17.30
C ASN A 157 -3.58 -16.19 -18.37
N GLU A 158 -3.52 -14.87 -18.25
CA GLU A 158 -2.80 -14.00 -19.20
C GLU A 158 -2.18 -12.78 -18.52
N LYS A 159 -0.99 -12.39 -19.01
CA LYS A 159 -0.13 -11.24 -18.63
C LYS A 159 -0.86 -10.04 -17.98
N GLN A 160 -1.03 -10.06 -16.67
CA GLN A 160 -1.16 -8.85 -15.86
C GLN A 160 0.04 -8.79 -14.92
N SER A 161 0.74 -7.67 -14.99
CA SER A 161 2.17 -7.63 -14.70
C SER A 161 2.54 -6.99 -13.38
N TRP A 162 1.69 -6.19 -12.75
CA TRP A 162 1.97 -5.62 -11.42
C TRP A 162 0.68 -5.22 -10.71
N ASP A 163 0.64 -5.27 -9.37
CA ASP A 163 -0.47 -4.76 -8.56
C ASP A 163 0.03 -3.80 -7.46
N ILE A 164 -0.79 -2.84 -7.04
CA ILE A 164 -0.39 -1.86 -6.02
C ILE A 164 -1.35 -1.92 -4.84
N ILE A 165 -0.77 -2.05 -3.65
CA ILE A 165 -1.48 -1.91 -2.38
C ILE A 165 -0.99 -0.64 -1.71
N GLY A 166 -1.94 0.24 -1.36
CA GLY A 166 -1.68 1.40 -0.52
C GLY A 166 -2.04 1.09 0.92
N ILE A 167 -1.10 1.35 1.83
CA ILE A 167 -1.23 1.08 3.25
C ILE A 167 -0.96 2.37 4.02
N LYS A 168 -1.94 2.79 4.82
CA LYS A 168 -1.78 3.84 5.82
C LYS A 168 -1.45 3.20 7.16
N LEU A 169 -0.24 3.47 7.63
CA LEU A 169 0.19 3.10 8.97
C LEU A 169 -0.29 4.17 9.96
N GLU A 170 -0.93 3.76 11.05
CA GLU A 170 -1.42 4.65 12.10
C GLU A 170 -1.06 4.10 13.48
N VAL A 171 -0.60 4.97 14.37
CA VAL A 171 -0.40 4.65 15.78
C VAL A 171 -1.57 5.20 16.57
N VAL A 172 -2.31 4.33 17.24
CA VAL A 172 -3.49 4.68 18.01
C VAL A 172 -3.18 4.63 19.50
N GLY A 173 -3.38 5.75 20.19
CA GLY A 173 -3.21 5.88 21.64
C GLY A 173 -4.29 5.14 22.42
N ASN A 174 -4.08 5.00 23.74
CA ASN A 174 -5.05 4.37 24.64
C ASN A 174 -6.39 5.12 24.71
N ASP A 175 -6.42 6.41 24.34
CA ASP A 175 -7.62 7.23 24.24
C ASP A 175 -8.32 7.13 22.87
N GLY A 176 -7.84 6.24 21.99
CA GLY A 176 -8.38 6.03 20.65
C GLY A 176 -7.95 7.08 19.62
N LYS A 177 -7.10 8.05 19.98
CA LYS A 177 -6.63 9.07 19.04
C LYS A 177 -5.44 8.59 18.23
N ILE A 178 -5.37 9.04 16.98
CA ILE A 178 -4.19 8.85 16.13
C ILE A 178 -3.08 9.78 16.65
N LEU A 179 -1.96 9.19 17.04
CA LEU A 179 -0.79 9.90 17.54
C LEU A 179 0.26 10.12 16.45
N ASP A 180 0.33 9.20 15.49
CA ASP A 180 1.25 9.27 14.35
C ASP A 180 0.66 8.51 13.16
N SER A 181 1.00 8.91 11.93
CA SER A 181 0.56 8.21 10.73
C SER A 181 1.47 8.45 9.52
N GLY A 182 1.56 7.46 8.64
CA GLY A 182 2.24 7.57 7.35
C GLY A 182 1.56 6.74 6.27
N ASN A 183 1.65 7.17 5.01
CA ASN A 183 1.13 6.44 3.86
C ASN A 183 2.27 5.76 3.12
N TYR A 184 2.07 4.50 2.76
CA TYR A 184 3.05 3.64 2.10
C TYR A 184 2.40 2.92 0.93
N LEU A 185 3.18 2.65 -0.11
CA LEU A 185 2.75 1.89 -1.28
C LEU A 185 3.63 0.65 -1.40
N MET A 186 3.04 -0.48 -1.71
CA MET A 186 3.71 -1.74 -1.98
C MET A 186 3.31 -2.23 -3.36
N ASN A 187 4.30 -2.53 -4.20
CA ASN A 187 4.12 -3.10 -5.52
C ASN A 187 4.23 -4.63 -5.46
N PHE A 188 3.47 -5.32 -6.29
CA PHE A 188 3.37 -6.77 -6.39
C PHE A 188 3.65 -7.25 -7.80
#